data_AF-A0AAV5SVC3-F1
#
_entry.id   AF-A0AAV5SVC3-F1
#
_cell.length_a   1.000
_cell.length_b   1.000
_cell.length_c   1.000
_cell.angle_alpha   90.00
_cell.angle_beta   90.00
_cell.angle_gamma   90.00
#
_symmetry.space_group_name_H-M   'P 1'
#
loop_
_entity.id
_entity.type
_entity.pdbx_description
1 polymer ?
#
loop_
_entity_poly.entity_id
_entity_poly.type
_entity_poly.pdbx_seq_one_letter_code
_entity_poly.pdbx_strand_id
1 'polypeptide(L)'
;MILEENNIEYLSRDGVERLPNADQEPAKASLAAFKYSSFVCDECDRYITPSNGGRYQCTIRENYDLCAECVGKNVHENHAFVRLLNWKTEIPSVDGTGATRIVQLQDTYR
;
A
#
# COMPACT_ATOMS: atom_id res chain seq x y z
N MET A 1 6.35 30.85 3.66
CA MET A 1 4.98 30.32 3.78
C MET A 1 4.38 30.48 2.39
N ILE A 2 4.50 29.48 1.52
CA ILE A 2 3.57 28.35 1.38
C ILE A 2 4.37 27.05 1.21
N LEU A 3 3.79 25.96 1.72
CA LEU A 3 4.36 24.62 1.83
C LEU A 3 4.46 23.98 0.44
N GLU A 4 5.62 23.42 0.10
CA GLU A 4 5.81 22.61 -1.11
C GLU A 4 5.14 21.25 -0.88
N GLU A 5 3.95 21.09 -1.46
CA GLU A 5 3.20 19.84 -1.42
C GLU A 5 3.85 18.83 -2.37
N ASN A 6 4.65 17.93 -1.80
CA ASN A 6 4.90 16.55 -2.21
C ASN A 6 4.72 16.26 -3.72
N ASN A 7 5.67 16.75 -4.53
CA ASN A 7 5.83 16.31 -5.91
C ASN A 7 6.35 14.87 -5.91
N ILE A 8 5.45 13.89 -5.80
CA ILE A 8 5.81 12.48 -6.00
C ILE A 8 6.13 12.34 -7.48
N GLU A 9 7.41 12.46 -7.83
CA GLU A 9 7.90 12.16 -9.18
C GLU A 9 7.55 10.71 -9.50
N TYR A 10 6.65 10.53 -10.46
CA TYR A 10 6.38 9.25 -11.08
C TYR A 10 7.62 8.86 -11.91
N LEU A 11 8.57 8.17 -11.29
CA LEU A 11 9.70 7.58 -12.01
C LEU A 11 9.17 6.44 -12.90
N SER A 12 8.69 6.79 -14.09
CA SER A 12 8.60 5.84 -15.19
C SER A 12 10.03 5.51 -15.62
N ARG A 13 10.37 4.22 -15.73
CA ARG A 13 11.70 3.75 -16.15
C ARG A 13 12.17 4.34 -17.49
N ASP A 14 11.24 4.89 -18.27
CA ASP A 14 11.45 5.31 -19.65
C ASP A 14 11.46 6.84 -19.83
N GLY A 15 11.37 7.63 -18.75
CA GLY A 15 11.52 9.09 -18.79
C GLY A 15 10.41 9.84 -19.54
N VAL A 16 9.23 9.24 -19.71
CA VAL A 16 8.08 9.88 -20.37
C VAL A 16 7.07 10.31 -19.30
N GLU A 17 6.92 11.61 -19.11
CA GLU A 17 5.89 12.22 -18.27
C GLU A 17 4.52 12.03 -18.96
N ARG A 18 3.86 10.89 -18.67
CA ARG A 18 2.50 10.62 -19.15
C ARG A 18 1.52 11.07 -18.08
N LEU A 19 0.81 12.17 -18.35
CA LEU A 19 -0.35 12.57 -17.55
C LEU A 19 -1.33 11.38 -17.46
N PRO A 20 -1.83 11.02 -16.26
CA PRO A 20 -2.76 9.91 -16.15
C PRO A 20 -4.11 10.24 -16.78
N ASN A 21 -4.59 9.38 -17.69
CA ASN A 21 -5.98 9.37 -18.17
C ASN A 21 -6.94 9.04 -17.01
N ALA A 22 -8.21 9.40 -17.11
CA ALA A 22 -9.23 9.21 -16.05
C ALA A 22 -9.35 7.75 -15.54
N ASP A 23 -9.00 6.76 -16.36
CA ASP A 23 -8.96 5.34 -15.99
C ASP A 23 -7.79 4.99 -15.03
N GLN A 24 -6.82 5.89 -14.85
CA GLN A 24 -5.64 5.71 -14.01
C GLN A 24 -5.80 6.31 -12.61
N GLU A 25 -6.96 6.92 -12.29
CA GLU A 25 -7.22 7.49 -10.97
C GLU A 25 -7.07 6.48 -9.82
N PRO A 26 -7.58 5.23 -9.91
CA PRO A 26 -7.38 4.24 -8.85
C PRO A 26 -5.91 3.84 -8.68
N ALA A 27 -5.16 3.74 -9.79
CA ALA A 27 -3.73 3.43 -9.77
C ALA A 27 -2.92 4.55 -9.11
N LYS A 28 -3.24 5.80 -9.44
CA LYS A 28 -2.65 7.01 -8.85
C LYS A 28 -2.98 7.12 -7.37
N ALA A 29 -4.22 6.87 -6.98
CA ALA A 29 -4.63 6.85 -5.58
C ALA A 29 -3.90 5.76 -4.78
N SER A 30 -3.72 4.57 -5.37
CA SER A 30 -2.94 3.49 -4.78
C SER A 30 -1.47 3.91 -4.59
N LEU A 31 -0.84 4.43 -5.64
CA LEU A 31 0.55 4.89 -5.56
C LEU A 31 0.72 6.01 -4.52
N ALA A 32 -0.15 7.01 -4.49
CA ALA A 32 -0.11 8.09 -3.51
C ALA A 32 -0.27 7.57 -2.08
N ALA A 33 -1.08 6.52 -1.88
CA ALA A 33 -1.29 5.91 -0.58
C ALA A 33 -0.11 5.06 -0.09
N PHE A 34 0.71 4.50 -0.98
CA PHE A 34 1.84 3.64 -0.59
C PHE A 34 3.21 4.14 -1.09
N LYS A 35 3.25 5.41 -1.50
CA LYS A 35 4.41 6.23 -1.90
C LYS A 35 5.22 5.73 -3.10
N TYR A 36 5.66 4.47 -3.10
CA TYR A 36 6.56 3.89 -4.09
C TYR A 36 5.96 2.72 -4.87
N SER A 37 4.77 2.25 -4.48
CA SER A 37 4.13 1.10 -5.12
C SER A 37 2.63 1.30 -5.19
N SER A 38 2.01 0.78 -6.24
CA SER A 38 0.57 0.53 -6.28
C SER A 38 0.34 -0.96 -6.02
N PHE A 39 -0.79 -1.27 -5.40
CA PHE A 39 -1.18 -2.64 -5.07
C PHE A 39 -2.50 -2.98 -5.75
N VAL A 40 -2.62 -4.22 -6.20
CA VAL A 40 -3.81 -4.76 -6.85
C VAL A 40 -4.29 -5.93 -6.00
N CYS A 41 -5.61 -6.04 -5.84
CA CYS A 41 -6.21 -7.15 -5.12
C CYS A 41 -6.16 -8.42 -5.96
N ASP A 42 -5.54 -9.49 -5.47
CA ASP A 42 -5.38 -10.77 -6.19
C ASP A 42 -6.70 -11.50 -6.50
N GLU A 43 -7.80 -11.11 -5.83
CA GLU A 43 -9.12 -11.72 -6.04
C GLU A 43 -10.01 -10.98 -7.05
N CYS A 44 -9.89 -9.64 -7.17
CA CYS A 44 -10.82 -8.85 -7.98
C CYS A 44 -10.15 -7.88 -8.96
N ASP A 45 -8.82 -7.94 -9.06
CA ASP A 45 -7.98 -7.15 -9.98
C ASP A 45 -8.14 -5.62 -9.87
N ARG A 46 -8.78 -5.13 -8.80
CA ARG A 46 -8.93 -3.69 -8.52
C ARG A 46 -7.74 -3.17 -7.74
N TYR A 47 -7.33 -1.94 -8.06
CA TYR A 47 -6.34 -1.22 -7.26
C TYR A 47 -6.79 -1.06 -5.82
N ILE A 48 -5.88 -1.31 -4.89
CA ILE A 48 -6.09 -1.15 -3.46
C ILE A 48 -5.81 0.31 -3.08
N THR A 49 -6.75 0.94 -2.40
CA THR A 49 -6.69 2.33 -1.98
C THR A 49 -7.19 2.47 -0.53
N PRO A 50 -6.88 3.57 0.17
CA PRO A 50 -7.48 3.82 1.48
C PRO A 50 -9.02 3.88 1.42
N SER A 51 -9.58 4.35 0.30
CA SER A 51 -11.03 4.46 0.09
C SER A 51 -11.74 3.10 -0.05
N ASN A 52 -11.04 2.04 -0.44
CA ASN A 52 -11.58 0.66 -0.43
C ASN A 52 -11.11 -0.17 0.77
N GLY A 53 -10.71 0.51 1.85
CA GLY A 53 -10.41 -0.09 3.15
C GLY A 53 -8.95 -0.43 3.41
N GLY A 54 -8.07 -0.16 2.44
CA GLY A 54 -6.62 -0.38 2.53
C GLY A 54 -6.18 -1.77 2.06
N ARG A 55 -4.88 -2.02 2.19
CA ARG A 55 -4.20 -3.24 1.78
C ARG A 55 -4.24 -4.26 2.90
N TYR A 56 -4.69 -5.47 2.60
CA TYR A 56 -4.59 -6.61 3.49
C TYR A 56 -3.54 -7.56 2.93
N GLN A 57 -2.33 -7.50 3.48
CA GLN A 57 -1.23 -8.37 3.08
C GLN A 57 -1.33 -9.69 3.85
N CYS A 58 -1.29 -10.82 3.14
CA CYS A 58 -1.24 -12.14 3.75
C CYS A 58 0.06 -12.29 4.55
N THR A 59 -0.02 -12.87 5.75
CA THR A 59 1.17 -13.15 6.57
C THR A 59 1.85 -14.48 6.22
N ILE A 60 1.24 -15.27 5.32
CA ILE A 60 1.69 -16.63 4.96
C ILE A 60 2.16 -16.69 3.52
N ARG A 61 1.46 -16.05 2.57
CA ARG A 61 1.86 -15.98 1.16
C ARG A 61 2.57 -14.66 0.87
N GLU A 62 3.74 -14.76 0.25
CA GLU A 62 4.45 -13.61 -0.27
C GLU A 62 3.67 -12.97 -1.42
N ASN A 63 3.68 -11.64 -1.49
CA ASN A 63 3.04 -10.85 -2.54
C ASN A 63 1.55 -11.21 -2.78
N TYR A 64 0.82 -11.55 -1.72
CA TYR A 64 -0.63 -11.80 -1.78
C TYR A 64 -1.38 -10.74 -1.00
N ASP A 65 -2.17 -9.95 -1.71
CA ASP A 65 -2.83 -8.73 -1.27
C ASP A 65 -4.32 -8.76 -1.60
N LEU A 66 -5.15 -8.50 -0.59
CA LEU A 66 -6.59 -8.35 -0.76
C LEU A 66 -7.05 -6.93 -0.40
N CYS A 67 -8.11 -6.47 -1.06
CA CYS A 67 -8.88 -5.32 -0.58
C CYS A 67 -9.83 -5.73 0.56
N ALA A 68 -10.36 -4.77 1.31
CA ALA A 68 -11.23 -5.05 2.45
C ALA A 68 -12.49 -5.86 2.07
N GLU A 69 -13.04 -5.62 0.88
CA GLU A 69 -14.22 -6.35 0.39
C GLU A 69 -13.92 -7.84 0.19
N CYS A 70 -12.76 -8.19 -0.38
CA CYS A 70 -12.39 -9.58 -0.64
C CYS A 70 -12.00 -10.31 0.64
N VAL A 71 -11.37 -9.63 1.61
CA VAL A 71 -11.17 -10.20 2.96
C VAL A 71 -12.52 -10.54 3.60
N GLY A 72 -13.51 -9.64 3.50
CA GLY A 72 -14.86 -9.87 4.04
C GLY A 72 -15.61 -11.04 3.39
N LYS A 73 -15.20 -11.48 2.19
CA LYS A 73 -15.75 -12.66 1.49
C LYS A 73 -15.09 -13.97 1.92
N ASN A 74 -14.07 -13.93 2.78
CA ASN A 74 -13.35 -15.09 3.28
C ASN A 74 -12.74 -16.00 2.18
N VAL A 75 -12.35 -15.42 1.04
CA VAL A 75 -11.76 -16.16 -0.11
C VAL A 75 -10.37 -16.76 0.17
N HIS A 76 -9.80 -16.44 1.35
CA HIS A 76 -8.48 -16.85 1.80
C HIS A 76 -8.45 -17.14 3.30
N GLU A 77 -9.49 -17.83 3.77
CA GLU A 77 -9.91 -17.89 5.18
C GLU A 77 -8.90 -18.47 6.19
N ASN A 78 -7.95 -19.29 5.74
CA ASN A 78 -7.04 -20.00 6.64
C ASN A 78 -5.75 -19.22 6.97
N HIS A 79 -5.55 -18.03 6.41
CA HIS A 79 -4.35 -17.23 6.66
C HIS A 79 -4.69 -15.89 7.33
N ALA A 80 -3.82 -15.47 8.25
CA ALA A 80 -3.94 -14.15 8.84
C ALA A 80 -3.51 -13.05 7.85
N PHE A 81 -4.06 -11.87 8.05
CA PHE A 81 -3.78 -10.68 7.25
C PHE A 81 -3.38 -9.51 8.15
N VAL A 82 -2.43 -8.72 7.67
CA VAL A 82 -2.09 -7.41 8.26
C VAL A 82 -2.75 -6.33 7.43
N ARG A 83 -3.48 -5.43 8.10
CA ARG A 83 -4.10 -4.26 7.45
C ARG A 83 -3.11 -3.10 7.41
N LEU A 84 -2.79 -2.65 6.20
CA LEU A 84 -1.96 -1.49 5.90
C LEU A 84 -2.81 -0.44 5.19
N LEU A 85 -3.14 0.65 5.89
CA LEU A 85 -4.04 1.67 5.35
C LEU A 85 -3.34 2.55 4.31
N ASN A 86 -2.09 2.93 4.59
CA ASN A 86 -1.23 3.77 3.76
C ASN A 86 0.22 3.72 4.29
N TRP A 87 1.13 4.50 3.68
CA TRP A 87 2.54 4.62 4.07
C TRP A 87 2.77 5.11 5.51
N LYS A 88 1.79 5.74 6.15
CA LYS A 88 1.84 6.19 7.56
C LYS A 88 1.29 5.17 8.56
N THR A 89 0.90 3.97 8.10
CA THR A 89 0.41 2.91 9.01
C THR A 89 1.46 2.61 10.06
N GLU A 90 1.07 2.67 11.33
CA GLU A 90 1.93 2.31 12.45
C GLU A 90 2.06 0.79 12.56
N ILE A 91 3.30 0.30 12.62
CA ILE A 91 3.63 -1.11 12.74
C ILE A 91 4.64 -1.35 13.87
N PRO A 92 4.59 -2.51 14.55
CA PRO A 92 5.63 -2.89 15.47
C PRO A 92 6.91 -3.23 14.69
N SER A 93 8.02 -2.64 15.10
CA SER A 93 9.37 -2.93 14.62
C SER A 93 10.23 -3.37 15.80
N VAL A 94 10.90 -4.51 15.65
CA VAL A 94 11.84 -5.02 16.65
C VAL A 94 13.23 -4.54 16.28
N ASP A 95 13.95 -3.95 17.23
CA ASP A 95 15.34 -3.54 17.02
C ASP A 95 16.34 -4.69 17.26
N GLY A 96 17.63 -4.44 17.01
CA GLY A 96 18.68 -5.44 17.18
C GLY A 96 18.88 -5.94 18.63
N THR A 97 18.20 -5.33 19.61
CA THR A 97 18.22 -5.75 21.03
C THR A 97 17.00 -6.58 21.42
N GLY A 98 16.02 -6.73 20.51
CA GLY A 98 14.74 -7.39 20.79
C GLY A 98 13.68 -6.48 21.38
N ALA A 99 13.96 -5.17 21.55
CA ALA A 99 12.97 -4.22 22.01
C ALA A 99 11.99 -3.88 20.87
N THR A 100 10.70 -3.81 21.21
CA THR A 100 9.64 -3.45 20.25
C THR A 100 9.34 -1.96 20.33
N ARG A 101 9.34 -1.29 19.17
CA ARG A 101 8.92 0.10 19.01
C ARG A 101 7.84 0.21 17.93
N ILE A 102 6.98 1.21 18.06
CA ILE A 102 6.01 1.55 17.01
C ILE A 102 6.67 2.54 16.04
N VAL A 103 6.63 2.23 14.74
CA VAL A 103 7.16 3.08 13.66
C VAL A 103 6.14 3.20 12.54
N GLN A 104 6.24 4.21 11.68
CA GLN A 104 5.42 4.26 10.47
C GLN A 104 6.04 3.37 9.40
N LEU A 105 5.20 2.73 8.58
CA LEU A 105 5.62 1.82 7.51
C LEU A 105 6.65 2.46 6.55
N GLN A 106 6.52 3.77 6.30
CA GLN A 106 7.48 4.54 5.52
C GLN A 106 8.91 4.54 6.06
N ASP A 107 9.08 4.30 7.37
CA ASP A 107 10.38 4.34 8.04
C ASP A 107 11.06 2.96 8.04
N THR A 108 10.38 1.91 7.57
CA THR A 108 10.93 0.55 7.53
C THR A 108 11.54 0.16 6.19
N TYR A 109 11.16 0.84 5.10
CA TYR A 109 11.79 0.66 3.79
C TYR A 109 12.99 1.60 3.70
N ARG A 110 14.20 1.02 3.80
CA ARG A 110 15.48 1.70 3.54
C ARG A 110 15.96 1.42 2.13
#